data_AF-A0A1J8QMY6-F1
#
_entry.id   AF-A0A1J8QMY6-F1
#
_cell.length_a   1.000
_cell.length_b   1.000
_cell.length_c   1.000
_cell.angle_alpha   90.00
_cell.angle_beta   90.00
_cell.angle_gamma   90.00
#
_symmetry.space_group_name_H-M   'P 1'
#
loop_
_entity.id
_entity.type
_entity.pdbx_description
1 polymer ?
#
loop_
_entity_poly.entity_id
_entity_poly.type
_entity_poly.pdbx_seq_one_letter_code
_entity_poly.pdbx_strand_id
1 'polypeptide(L)'
;MLMDIAMAASNSSIDLHISIFVTCLCDPEAVPAVPNSIVTISRPSVHVLLTDFISVPSEMEVSIETRSDESQEWKHSGGGIAVCASGPESLTREVQNVVARVGLTKSIDVSGIALHTELFSL
;
A
#
# COMPACT_ATOMS: atom_id res chain seq x y z
N MET A 1 17.01 6.54 -4.75
CA MET A 1 15.93 6.16 -5.68
C MET A 1 14.56 6.23 -5.00
N LEU A 2 14.23 5.40 -4.00
CA LEU A 2 12.93 5.53 -3.28
C LEU A 2 12.76 6.90 -2.60
N MET A 3 13.83 7.42 -2.01
CA MET A 3 13.85 8.76 -1.41
C MET A 3 13.57 9.87 -2.44
N ASP A 4 14.09 9.74 -3.65
CA ASP A 4 13.89 10.73 -4.72
C ASP A 4 12.43 10.73 -5.20
N ILE A 5 11.82 9.54 -5.30
CA ILE A 5 10.39 9.40 -5.62
C ILE A 5 9.53 9.99 -4.49
N ALA A 6 9.86 9.72 -3.23
CA ALA A 6 9.15 10.26 -2.07
C ALA A 6 9.22 11.80 -2.03
N MET A 7 10.40 12.38 -2.25
CA MET A 7 10.58 13.84 -2.31
C MET A 7 9.89 14.48 -3.52
N ALA A 8 9.84 13.79 -4.67
CA ALA A 8 9.11 14.29 -5.83
C ALA A 8 7.60 14.28 -5.57
N ALA A 9 7.09 13.20 -4.98
CA ALA A 9 5.68 13.08 -4.63
C ALA A 9 5.25 14.10 -3.57
N SER A 10 6.07 14.35 -2.55
CA SER A 10 5.77 15.31 -1.47
C SER A 10 5.62 16.76 -1.95
N ASN A 11 6.18 17.08 -3.13
CA ASN A 11 6.06 18.39 -3.76
C ASN A 11 5.02 18.41 -4.90
N SER A 12 4.13 17.42 -4.95
CA SER A 12 3.14 17.23 -6.02
C SER A 12 1.73 17.00 -5.47
N SER A 13 0.76 16.79 -6.35
CA SER A 13 -0.61 16.38 -5.99
C SER A 13 -0.81 14.86 -5.93
N ILE A 14 0.28 14.08 -5.89
CA ILE A 14 0.24 12.62 -5.87
C ILE A 14 0.35 12.15 -4.42
N ASP A 15 -0.68 11.44 -3.97
CA ASP A 15 -0.61 10.70 -2.71
C ASP A 15 0.21 9.41 -2.92
N LEU A 16 1.44 9.40 -2.40
CA LEU A 16 2.36 8.27 -2.50
C LEU A 16 2.50 7.56 -1.15
N HIS A 17 2.24 6.25 -1.16
CA HIS A 17 2.51 5.35 -0.04
C HIS A 17 3.51 4.27 -0.46
N ILE A 18 4.54 4.05 0.37
CA ILE A 18 5.56 3.03 0.12
C ILE A 18 5.57 2.03 1.28
N SER A 19 4.98 0.86 1.05
CA SER A 19 5.08 -0.26 1.99
C SER A 19 6.29 -1.13 1.64
N ILE A 20 7.20 -1.32 2.59
CA ILE A 20 8.37 -2.18 2.41
C ILE A 20 8.19 -3.41 3.29
N PHE A 21 8.01 -4.58 2.68
CA PHE A 21 7.92 -5.85 3.38
C PHE A 21 9.26 -6.55 3.31
N VAL A 22 9.94 -6.66 4.45
CA VAL A 22 11.21 -7.36 4.49
C VAL A 22 11.03 -8.72 5.11
N THR A 23 11.29 -9.76 4.32
CA THR A 23 11.13 -11.15 4.72
C THR A 23 12.22 -11.58 5.70
N CYS A 24 13.37 -10.90 5.69
CA CYS A 24 14.49 -11.07 6.61
C CYS A 24 15.27 -9.75 6.76
N LEU A 25 14.93 -8.88 7.71
CA LEU A 25 15.93 -7.92 8.22
C LEU A 25 16.60 -8.56 9.41
N CYS A 26 17.92 -8.74 9.33
CA CYS A 26 18.72 -8.99 10.53
C CYS A 26 18.73 -7.75 11.45
N ASP A 27 18.34 -6.57 10.94
CA ASP A 27 18.31 -5.30 11.66
C ASP A 27 17.22 -4.34 11.10
N PRO A 28 16.02 -4.28 11.70
CA PRO A 28 14.94 -3.39 11.27
C PRO A 28 15.25 -1.89 11.47
N GLU A 29 16.14 -1.55 12.40
CA GLU A 29 16.56 -0.16 12.67
C GLU A 29 17.47 0.40 11.55
N ALA A 30 18.02 -0.47 10.71
CA ALA A 30 18.84 -0.08 9.57
C ALA A 30 18.01 0.41 8.36
N VAL A 31 16.67 0.32 8.41
CA VAL A 31 15.83 0.86 7.34
C VAL A 31 15.91 2.39 7.36
N PRO A 32 16.32 3.05 6.26
CA PRO A 32 16.38 4.49 6.21
C PRO A 32 15.00 5.11 6.49
N ALA A 33 14.97 6.23 7.21
CA ALA A 33 13.74 6.99 7.42
C ALA A 33 13.24 7.57 6.09
N VAL A 34 12.37 6.84 5.39
CA VAL A 34 11.72 7.27 4.15
C VAL A 34 10.36 7.89 4.50
N PRO A 35 10.05 9.12 4.04
CA PRO A 35 8.74 9.73 4.22
C PRO A 35 7.62 8.83 3.66
N ASN A 36 6.49 8.77 4.35
CA ASN A 36 5.33 7.93 3.97
C ASN A 36 5.66 6.43 3.82
N SER A 37 6.61 5.93 4.63
CA SER A 37 6.98 4.52 4.66
C SER A 37 6.70 3.90 6.03
N ILE A 38 6.19 2.67 5.99
CA ILE A 38 5.91 1.85 7.18
C ILE A 38 6.74 0.57 7.08
N VAL A 39 7.44 0.23 8.16
CA VAL A 39 8.24 -1.00 8.28
C VAL A 39 7.53 -1.95 9.23
N THR A 40 7.13 -3.13 8.73
CA THR A 40 6.51 -4.18 9.55
C THR A 40 7.27 -5.50 9.41
N ILE A 41 7.42 -6.23 10.52
CA ILE A 41 8.10 -7.54 10.56
C ILE A 41 7.14 -8.69 10.17
N SER A 42 5.83 -8.47 10.29
CA SER A 42 4.81 -9.43 9.86
C SER A 42 4.59 -9.36 8.36
N ARG A 43 4.31 -10.51 7.72
CA ARG A 43 3.81 -10.57 6.35
C ARG A 43 2.38 -10.03 6.33
N PRO A 44 2.11 -8.87 5.71
CA PRO A 44 0.76 -8.36 5.61
C PRO A 44 0.02 -9.01 4.45
N SER A 45 -1.30 -9.02 4.53
CA SER A 45 -2.14 -9.44 3.41
C SER A 45 -2.22 -8.31 2.40
N VAL A 46 -1.84 -8.57 1.14
CA VAL A 46 -1.95 -7.59 0.05
C VAL A 46 -3.39 -7.11 -0.13
N HIS A 47 -4.37 -7.99 0.15
CA HIS A 47 -5.79 -7.64 0.09
C HIS A 47 -6.20 -6.61 1.13
N VAL A 48 -5.75 -6.76 2.37
CA VAL A 48 -6.08 -5.81 3.45
C VAL A 48 -5.49 -4.45 3.11
N LEU A 49 -4.19 -4.42 2.76
CA LEU A 49 -3.50 -3.20 2.37
C LEU A 49 -4.22 -2.47 1.23
N LEU A 50 -4.53 -3.16 0.14
CA LEU A 50 -5.24 -2.54 -0.99
C LEU A 50 -6.66 -2.12 -0.63
N THR A 51 -7.35 -2.82 0.27
CA THR A 51 -8.70 -2.43 0.69
C THR A 51 -8.68 -1.15 1.52
N ASP A 52 -7.68 -1.00 2.39
CA ASP A 52 -7.51 0.20 3.23
C ASP A 52 -7.27 1.46 2.37
N PHE A 53 -6.56 1.32 1.24
CA PHE A 53 -6.38 2.41 0.26
C PHE A 53 -7.63 2.75 -0.57
N ILE A 54 -8.64 1.88 -0.57
CA ILE A 54 -9.85 2.08 -1.38
C ILE A 54 -11.05 2.45 -0.54
N SER A 55 -11.07 2.10 0.75
CA SER A 55 -12.13 2.51 1.65
C SER A 55 -12.14 4.02 1.81
N VAL A 56 -13.04 4.67 1.05
CA VAL A 56 -13.56 5.99 1.39
C VAL A 56 -14.27 5.83 2.74
N PRO A 57 -14.08 6.74 3.72
CA PRO A 57 -14.96 6.77 4.87
C PRO A 57 -16.37 7.08 4.35
N SER A 58 -17.21 6.05 4.27
CA SER A 58 -18.65 6.23 4.19
C SER A 58 -19.03 7.08 5.39
N GLU A 59 -19.67 8.23 5.18
CA GLU A 59 -20.30 9.02 6.23
C GLU A 59 -21.50 8.24 6.82
N MET A 60 -21.24 7.08 7.43
CA MET A 60 -22.14 6.25 8.25
C MET A 60 -21.41 4.93 8.50
N GLU A 61 -20.77 4.78 9.67
CA GLU A 61 -21.13 3.78 10.69
C GLU A 61 -20.11 3.74 11.85
N VAL A 62 -20.57 4.30 12.98
CA VAL A 62 -20.43 3.88 14.39
C VAL A 62 -19.27 2.93 14.79
N SER A 63 -18.38 3.49 15.60
CA SER A 63 -17.69 2.97 16.79
C SER A 63 -17.59 1.45 17.02
N ILE A 64 -16.40 0.87 16.80
CA ILE A 64 -15.86 -0.19 17.68
C ILE A 64 -14.37 0.09 17.92
N GLU A 65 -14.02 0.40 19.18
CA GLU A 65 -12.65 0.60 19.64
C GLU A 65 -11.84 -0.70 19.53
N THR A 66 -10.75 -0.67 18.76
CA THR A 66 -9.63 -1.59 18.99
C THR A 66 -8.29 -0.92 18.68
N ARG A 67 -7.58 -0.60 19.77
CA ARG A 67 -6.11 -0.46 19.95
C ARG A 67 -5.33 0.41 18.95
N SER A 68 -4.99 1.59 19.45
CA SER A 68 -3.78 2.39 19.22
C SER A 68 -2.62 1.70 18.50
N ASP A 69 -2.55 1.92 17.20
CA ASP A 69 -1.37 2.47 16.53
C ASP A 69 -1.84 3.74 15.82
N GLU A 70 -1.00 4.76 15.70
CA GLU A 70 -1.34 6.08 15.15
C GLU A 70 -1.82 5.98 13.69
N SER A 71 -3.11 5.66 13.51
CA SER A 71 -3.75 5.57 12.21
C SER A 71 -3.84 6.97 11.63
N GLN A 72 -2.90 7.32 10.74
CA GLN A 72 -3.01 8.55 9.96
C GLN A 72 -4.36 8.55 9.25
N GLU A 73 -5.24 9.47 9.65
CA GLU A 73 -6.59 9.62 9.12
C GLU A 73 -6.51 10.02 7.64
N TRP A 74 -6.58 9.03 6.76
CA TRP A 74 -6.41 9.23 5.33
C TRP A 74 -7.70 9.73 4.69
N LYS A 75 -7.72 11.01 4.31
CA LYS A 75 -8.80 11.58 3.48
C LYS A 75 -8.51 11.31 2.01
N HIS A 76 -8.98 10.16 1.51
CA HIS A 76 -8.88 9.84 0.09
C HIS A 76 -9.81 10.79 -0.70
N SER A 77 -9.23 11.77 -1.39
CA SER A 77 -9.92 12.54 -2.42
C SER A 77 -9.79 11.74 -3.71
N GLY A 78 -10.88 11.14 -4.20
CA GLY A 78 -10.91 10.12 -5.25
C GLY A 78 -9.87 10.23 -6.38
N GLY A 79 -9.42 9.07 -6.87
CA GLY A 79 -8.39 8.96 -7.90
C GLY A 79 -8.20 7.53 -8.40
N GLY A 80 -7.21 7.31 -9.28
CA GLY A 80 -6.73 5.98 -9.67
C GLY A 80 -5.63 5.48 -8.74
N ILE A 81 -5.48 4.17 -8.59
CA ILE A 81 -4.45 3.54 -7.75
C ILE A 81 -3.40 2.89 -8.65
N ALA A 82 -2.13 3.03 -8.30
CA ALA A 82 -1.04 2.30 -8.92
C ALA A 82 -0.38 1.38 -7.90
N VAL A 83 -0.27 0.08 -8.23
CA VAL A 83 0.33 -0.94 -7.38
C VAL A 83 1.62 -1.41 -8.02
N CYS A 84 2.73 -1.35 -7.28
CA CYS A 84 4.03 -1.86 -7.71
C CYS A 84 4.50 -2.93 -6.72
N ALA A 85 4.87 -4.12 -7.22
CA ALA A 85 5.41 -5.18 -6.38
C ALA A 85 6.65 -5.81 -7.03
N SER A 86 7.72 -5.98 -6.25
CA SER A 86 8.94 -6.66 -6.68
C SER A 86 9.33 -7.72 -5.66
N GLY A 87 9.52 -8.97 -6.09
CA GLY A 87 9.84 -10.07 -5.19
C GLY A 87 9.61 -11.47 -5.80
N PRO A 88 9.56 -12.53 -4.98
CA PRO A 88 9.41 -13.90 -5.48
C PRO A 88 8.08 -14.08 -6.22
N GLU A 89 7.99 -15.12 -7.06
CA GLU A 89 6.78 -15.40 -7.85
C GLU A 89 5.52 -15.48 -6.97
N SER A 90 5.64 -16.03 -5.76
CA SER A 90 4.51 -16.11 -4.82
C SER A 90 3.96 -14.73 -4.45
N LEU A 91 4.80 -13.70 -4.32
CA LEU A 91 4.39 -12.33 -4.03
C LEU A 91 3.75 -11.68 -5.26
N THR A 92 4.43 -11.71 -6.41
CA THR A 92 3.94 -11.05 -7.62
C THR A 92 2.59 -11.62 -8.06
N ARG A 93 2.43 -12.94 -7.91
CA ARG A 93 1.19 -13.67 -8.23
C ARG A 93 0.07 -13.40 -7.21
N GLU A 94 0.40 -13.26 -5.92
CA GLU A 94 -0.57 -12.81 -4.91
C GLU A 94 -1.10 -11.41 -5.25
N VAL A 95 -0.20 -10.47 -5.57
CA VAL A 95 -0.58 -9.08 -5.91
C VAL A 95 -1.45 -9.03 -7.15
N GLN A 96 -1.09 -9.75 -8.22
CA GLN A 96 -1.89 -9.86 -9.44
C GLN A 96 -3.31 -10.36 -9.16
N ASN A 97 -3.43 -11.43 -8.36
CA ASN A 97 -4.73 -12.00 -8.00
C ASN A 97 -5.58 -11.02 -7.17
N VAL A 98 -4.96 -10.30 -6.24
CA VAL A 98 -5.67 -9.32 -5.41
C VAL A 98 -6.13 -8.14 -6.25
N VAL A 99 -5.27 -7.55 -7.09
CA VAL A 99 -5.66 -6.44 -7.97
C VAL A 99 -6.79 -6.86 -8.90
N ALA A 100 -6.75 -8.07 -9.47
CA ALA A 100 -7.84 -8.57 -10.29
C ALA A 100 -9.15 -8.68 -9.50
N ARG A 101 -9.13 -9.19 -8.27
CA ARG A 101 -10.32 -9.29 -7.40
C ARG A 101 -10.87 -7.92 -7.02
N VAL A 102 -10.00 -7.02 -6.59
CA VAL A 102 -10.37 -5.67 -6.13
C VAL A 102 -10.87 -4.81 -7.29
N GLY A 103 -10.23 -4.93 -8.46
CA GLY A 103 -10.67 -4.27 -9.67
C GLY A 103 -12.06 -4.70 -10.15
N LEU A 104 -12.54 -5.89 -9.76
CA LEU A 104 -13.90 -6.36 -10.04
C LEU A 104 -14.93 -5.90 -9.00
N THR A 105 -14.52 -5.71 -7.74
CA THR A 105 -15.45 -5.39 -6.64
C THR A 105 -15.54 -3.91 -6.32
N LYS A 106 -14.51 -3.12 -6.65
CA LYS A 106 -14.40 -1.70 -6.27
C LYS A 106 -14.13 -0.75 -7.44
N SER A 107 -14.41 -1.19 -8.67
CA SER A 107 -14.21 -0.39 -9.90
C SER A 107 -15.07 0.88 -9.96
N ILE A 108 -16.11 0.99 -9.13
CA ILE A 108 -16.96 2.18 -9.03
C ILE A 108 -16.34 3.25 -8.12
N ASP A 109 -15.61 2.83 -7.08
CA ASP A 109 -15.05 3.73 -6.07
C ASP A 109 -13.66 4.29 -6.47
N VAL A 110 -12.99 3.65 -7.42
CA VAL A 110 -11.64 3.99 -7.88
C VAL A 110 -11.65 4.25 -9.39
N SER A 111 -11.01 5.32 -9.84
CA SER A 111 -10.93 5.67 -11.27
C SER A 111 -10.12 4.67 -12.13
N GLY A 112 -9.60 3.61 -11.52
CA GLY A 112 -8.82 2.54 -12.15
C GLY A 112 -7.69 2.06 -11.23
N ILE A 113 -7.26 0.80 -11.41
CA ILE A 113 -6.10 0.24 -10.71
C ILE A 113 -5.07 -0.19 -11.76
N ALA A 114 -3.90 0.45 -11.76
CA ALA A 114 -2.74 0.04 -12.53
C ALA A 114 -1.87 -0.91 -11.70
N LEU A 115 -1.29 -1.92 -12.34
CA LEU A 115 -0.41 -2.89 -11.70
C LEU A 115 0.90 -3.04 -12.48
N HIS A 116 2.00 -2.96 -11.76
CA HIS A 116 3.33 -3.33 -12.22
C HIS A 116 3.95 -4.35 -11.27
N THR A 117 4.47 -5.45 -11.81
CA THR A 117 5.15 -6.49 -11.03
C THR A 117 6.49 -6.85 -11.65
N GLU A 118 7.53 -6.96 -10.84
CA GLU A 118 8.82 -7.52 -11.25
C GLU A 118 9.17 -8.76 -10.42
N LEU A 119 9.69 -9.79 -11.09
CA LEU A 119 10.23 -10.95 -10.39
C LEU A 119 11.62 -10.58 -9.85
N PHE A 120 11.80 -10.72 -8.54
CA PHE A 120 13.08 -10.54 -7.88
C PHE A 120 13.27 -11.63 -6.82
N SER A 121 14.24 -12.51 -7.04
CA SER A 121 14.68 -13.50 -6.04
C SER A 121 16.21 -13.55 -6.06
N LEU A 122 16.83 -13.40 -4.88
CA LEU A 122 18.27 -13.57 -4.67
C LEU A 122 18.66 -15.04 -4.59
#